data_AF-A0A553NLW5-F1
#
_entry.id   AF-A0A553NLW5-F1
#
_cell.length_a   1.000
_cell.length_b   1.000
_cell.length_c   1.000
_cell.angle_alpha   90.00
_cell.angle_beta   90.00
_cell.angle_gamma   90.00
#
_symmetry.space_group_name_H-M   'P 1'
#
loop_
_entity.id
_entity.type
_entity.pdbx_description
1 polymer ?
#
loop_
_entity_poly.entity_id
_entity_poly.type
_entity_poly.pdbx_seq_one_letter_code
_entity_poly.pdbx_strand_id
1 'polypeptide(L)'
;MFEFLLRGLELDMDNNIVMLDPELASMRQGRVFLSLINDSVPKTIPAMEKFLFALEEDASFTKAHFETLVLGSIYSAYQARVLRVETEQQAWTKILGCLANLTLAQLHKSY
;
A
#
# COMPACT_ATOMS: atom_id res chain seq x y z
N MET A 1 2.10 8.40 -16.24
CA MET A 1 2.52 7.03 -15.87
C MET A 1 1.99 6.53 -14.52
N PHE A 2 1.38 7.37 -13.67
CA PHE A 2 0.78 6.94 -12.38
C PHE A 2 -0.75 7.00 -12.33
N GLU A 3 -1.41 7.35 -13.44
CA GLU A 3 -2.87 7.51 -13.47
C GLU A 3 -3.62 6.20 -13.17
N PHE A 4 -3.05 5.06 -13.54
CA PHE A 4 -3.62 3.75 -13.20
C PHE A 4 -3.70 3.52 -11.68
N LEU A 5 -2.78 4.10 -10.88
CA LEU A 5 -2.83 4.02 -9.42
C LEU A 5 -3.92 4.89 -8.79
N LEU A 6 -4.54 5.78 -9.56
CA LEU A 6 -5.64 6.61 -9.08
C LEU A 6 -7.00 6.03 -9.48
N ARG A 7 -7.10 5.51 -10.70
CA ARG A 7 -8.40 5.12 -11.30
C ARG A 7 -8.40 3.78 -12.03
N GLY A 8 -7.23 3.15 -12.21
CA GLY A 8 -7.09 1.87 -12.91
C GLY A 8 -7.10 0.64 -12.01
N LEU A 9 -7.32 0.81 -10.70
CA LEU A 9 -7.43 -0.28 -9.74
C LEU A 9 -8.74 -0.20 -8.95
N GLU A 10 -9.17 -1.34 -8.43
CA GLU A 10 -10.34 -1.50 -7.55
C GLU A 10 -10.02 -2.47 -6.40
N LEU A 11 -10.76 -2.36 -5.29
CA LEU A 11 -10.73 -3.33 -4.20
C LEU A 11 -11.88 -4.32 -4.39
N ASP A 12 -11.59 -5.61 -4.38
CA ASP A 12 -12.62 -6.66 -4.39
C ASP A 12 -13.16 -6.94 -2.96
N MET A 13 -14.10 -7.89 -2.87
CA MET A 13 -14.74 -8.26 -1.60
C MET A 13 -13.76 -8.91 -0.60
N ASP A 14 -12.64 -9.44 -1.09
CA ASP A 14 -11.60 -10.09 -0.29
C ASP A 14 -10.46 -9.11 0.06
N ASN A 15 -10.67 -7.81 -0.17
CA ASN A 15 -9.69 -6.74 0.03
C ASN A 15 -8.44 -6.88 -0.86
N ASN A 16 -8.53 -7.59 -1.99
CA ASN A 16 -7.46 -7.60 -2.98
C ASN A 16 -7.60 -6.42 -3.93
N ILE A 17 -6.45 -5.92 -4.37
CA ILE A 17 -6.36 -4.97 -5.45
C ILE A 17 -6.50 -5.73 -6.77
N VAL A 18 -7.45 -5.30 -7.59
CA VAL A 18 -7.63 -5.77 -8.97
C VAL A 18 -7.29 -4.64 -9.95
N MET A 19 -6.78 -5.01 -11.11
CA MET A 19 -6.46 -4.06 -12.18
C MET A 19 -7.59 -4.08 -13.22
N LEU A 20 -8.16 -2.90 -13.48
CA LEU A 20 -9.33 -2.75 -14.34
C LEU A 20 -9.00 -2.84 -15.83
N ASP A 21 -7.79 -2.45 -16.20
CA ASP A 21 -7.29 -2.53 -17.57
C ASP A 21 -6.79 -3.95 -17.87
N PRO A 22 -7.47 -4.71 -18.76
CA PRO A 22 -7.10 -6.09 -19.06
C PRO A 22 -5.74 -6.21 -19.76
N GLU A 23 -5.36 -5.21 -20.56
CA GLU A 23 -4.07 -5.20 -21.24
C GLU A 23 -2.96 -5.09 -20.20
N LEU A 24 -3.03 -4.08 -19.32
CA LEU A 24 -2.06 -3.90 -18.24
C LEU A 24 -2.03 -5.11 -17.29
N ALA A 25 -3.19 -5.68 -16.95
CA ALA A 25 -3.27 -6.87 -16.09
C ALA A 25 -2.58 -8.09 -16.73
N SER A 26 -2.61 -8.19 -18.05
CA SER A 26 -1.96 -9.25 -18.83
C SER A 26 -0.46 -9.03 -19.05
N MET A 27 0.08 -7.83 -18.76
CA MET A 27 1.51 -7.58 -18.86
C MET A 27 2.25 -8.24 -17.70
N ARG A 28 3.51 -8.66 -17.94
CA ARG A 28 4.37 -9.22 -16.89
C ARG A 28 4.48 -8.27 -15.69
N GLN A 29 4.66 -6.98 -15.95
CA GLN A 29 4.79 -5.97 -14.90
C GLN A 29 3.49 -5.79 -14.11
N GLY A 30 2.33 -5.84 -14.77
CA GLY A 30 1.02 -5.79 -14.10
C GLY A 30 0.81 -6.98 -13.16
N ARG A 31 1.14 -8.20 -13.61
CA ARG A 31 1.08 -9.40 -12.75
C ARG A 31 2.02 -9.33 -11.55
N VAL A 32 3.26 -8.86 -11.76
CA VAL A 32 4.21 -8.68 -10.65
C VAL A 32 3.71 -7.65 -9.65
N PHE A 33 3.18 -6.51 -10.13
CA PHE A 33 2.57 -5.51 -9.26
C PHE A 33 1.41 -6.10 -8.43
N LEU A 34 0.48 -6.81 -9.08
CA LEU A 34 -0.67 -7.42 -8.41
C LEU A 34 -0.25 -8.46 -7.37
N SER A 35 0.73 -9.30 -7.66
CA SER A 35 1.28 -10.24 -6.67
C SER A 35 1.91 -9.49 -5.49
N LEU A 36 2.77 -8.50 -5.75
CA LEU A 36 3.42 -7.77 -4.66
C LEU A 36 2.41 -7.05 -3.76
N ILE A 37 1.44 -6.32 -4.33
CA ILE A 37 0.47 -5.56 -3.53
C ILE A 37 -0.55 -6.45 -2.82
N ASN A 38 -0.85 -7.65 -3.34
CA ASN A 38 -1.80 -8.55 -2.71
C ASN A 38 -1.16 -9.51 -1.71
N ASP A 39 0.06 -9.96 -1.99
CA ASP A 39 0.73 -10.98 -1.19
C ASP A 39 1.59 -10.38 -0.07
N SER A 40 2.16 -9.18 -0.29
CA SER A 40 3.14 -8.59 0.64
C SER A 40 2.56 -7.50 1.55
N VAL A 41 1.43 -6.91 1.20
CA VAL A 41 0.84 -5.78 1.94
C VAL A 41 -0.20 -6.28 2.95
N PRO A 42 -0.07 -5.94 4.25
CA PRO A 42 -1.08 -6.24 5.25
C PRO A 42 -2.46 -5.69 4.88
N LYS A 43 -3.50 -6.53 4.94
CA LYS A 43 -4.84 -6.19 4.47
C LYS A 43 -5.78 -5.65 5.54
N THR A 44 -5.43 -5.81 6.82
CA THR A 44 -6.23 -5.38 7.97
C THR A 44 -5.52 -4.28 8.75
N ILE A 45 -6.29 -3.42 9.43
CA ILE A 45 -5.77 -2.34 10.28
C ILE A 45 -4.78 -2.90 11.32
N PRO A 46 -5.10 -3.94 12.13
CA PRO A 46 -4.16 -4.42 13.15
C PRO A 46 -2.86 -4.99 12.56
N ALA A 47 -2.94 -5.64 11.40
CA ALA A 47 -1.75 -6.18 10.74
C ALA A 47 -0.86 -5.06 10.18
N MET A 48 -1.48 -4.00 9.65
CA MET A 48 -0.75 -2.84 9.15
C MET A 48 -0.10 -2.03 10.29
N GLU A 49 -0.80 -1.85 11.41
CA GLU A 49 -0.23 -1.21 12.60
C GLU A 49 0.95 -2.00 13.16
N LYS A 50 0.84 -3.33 13.22
CA LYS A 50 1.95 -4.21 13.62
C LYS A 50 3.14 -4.10 12.67
N PHE A 51 2.88 -4.01 11.37
CA PHE A 51 3.91 -3.81 10.36
C PHE A 51 4.61 -2.45 10.52
N LEU A 52 3.86 -1.37 10.72
CA LEU A 52 4.41 -0.03 10.99
C LEU A 52 5.29 -0.02 12.23
N PHE A 53 4.83 -0.63 13.33
CA PHE A 53 5.60 -0.75 14.56
C PHE A 53 6.93 -1.50 14.33
N ALA A 54 6.89 -2.62 13.60
CA ALA A 54 8.09 -3.38 13.28
C ALA A 54 9.08 -2.58 12.41
N LEU A 55 8.59 -1.74 11.49
CA LEU A 55 9.44 -0.88 10.67
C LEU A 55 10.09 0.26 11.45
N GLU A 56 9.44 0.76 12.50
CA GLU A 56 10.00 1.80 13.37
C GLU A 56 11.13 1.25 14.26
N GLU A 57 11.05 -0.02 14.66
CA GLU A 57 12.07 -0.69 15.48
C GLU A 57 13.27 -1.22 14.67
N ASP A 58 13.11 -1.47 13.37
CA ASP A 58 14.17 -2.03 12.53
C ASP A 58 15.17 -0.95 12.06
N ALA A 59 16.40 -1.03 12.58
CA ALA A 59 17.50 -0.16 12.18
C ALA A 59 17.96 -0.39 10.73
N SER A 60 17.62 -1.53 10.11
CA SER A 60 18.01 -1.92 8.76
C SER A 60 16.85 -1.85 7.78
N PHE A 61 16.67 -0.69 7.17
CA PHE A 61 15.61 -0.49 6.19
C PHE A 61 15.95 -1.15 4.85
N THR A 62 15.50 -2.39 4.65
CA THR A 62 15.78 -3.18 3.43
C THR A 62 14.98 -2.69 2.21
N LYS A 63 15.41 -3.08 1.00
CA LYS A 63 14.65 -2.80 -0.24
C LYS A 63 13.24 -3.39 -0.20
N ALA A 64 13.08 -4.58 0.38
CA ALA A 64 11.77 -5.21 0.54
C ALA A 64 10.86 -4.41 1.49
N HIS A 65 11.42 -3.88 2.58
CA HIS A 65 10.69 -2.97 3.48
C HIS A 65 10.25 -1.70 2.76
N PHE A 66 11.11 -1.12 1.91
CA PHE A 66 10.73 0.03 1.09
C PHE A 66 9.59 -0.29 0.11
N GLU A 67 9.68 -1.42 -0.60
CA GLU A 67 8.65 -1.84 -1.56
C GLU A 67 7.29 -2.04 -0.87
N THR A 68 7.25 -2.78 0.25
CA THR A 68 6.02 -2.97 1.02
C THR A 68 5.48 -1.66 1.58
N LEU A 69 6.33 -0.71 1.94
CA LEU A 69 5.93 0.60 2.45
C LEU A 69 5.27 1.46 1.36
N VAL A 70 5.84 1.50 0.16
CA VAL A 70 5.25 2.20 -1.01
C VAL A 70 3.92 1.56 -1.41
N LEU A 71 3.88 0.23 -1.52
CA LEU A 71 2.67 -0.50 -1.88
C LEU A 71 1.60 -0.40 -0.79
N GLY A 72 1.99 -0.40 0.48
CA GLY A 72 1.13 -0.14 1.63
C GLY A 72 0.49 1.24 1.54
N SER A 73 1.24 2.26 1.12
CA SER A 73 0.71 3.62 0.93
C SER A 73 -0.40 3.63 -0.12
N ILE A 74 -0.18 2.96 -1.26
CA ILE A 74 -1.18 2.82 -2.31
C ILE A 74 -2.42 2.12 -1.75
N TYR A 75 -2.24 0.96 -1.10
CA TYR A 75 -3.34 0.19 -0.55
C TYR A 75 -4.17 0.97 0.50
N SER A 76 -3.51 1.66 1.44
CA SER A 76 -4.19 2.48 2.45
C SER A 76 -4.94 3.66 1.85
N ALA A 77 -4.43 4.27 0.77
CA ALA A 77 -5.15 5.31 0.04
C ALA A 77 -6.43 4.77 -0.61
N TYR A 78 -6.41 3.55 -1.13
CA TYR A 78 -7.60 2.89 -1.66
C TYR A 78 -8.62 2.57 -0.56
N GLN A 79 -8.18 1.99 0.56
CA GLN A 79 -9.05 1.71 1.70
C GLN A 79 -9.70 3.00 2.26
N ALA A 80 -8.92 4.05 2.45
CA ALA A 80 -9.42 5.35 2.91
C ALA A 80 -10.41 6.01 1.92
N ARG A 81 -10.35 5.66 0.63
CA ARG A 81 -11.29 6.18 -0.38
C ARG A 81 -12.58 5.35 -0.48
N VAL A 82 -12.48 4.02 -0.37
CA VAL A 82 -13.59 3.10 -0.66
C VAL A 82 -14.46 2.85 0.57
N LEU A 83 -13.87 2.81 1.77
CA LEU A 83 -14.60 2.51 2.99
C LEU A 83 -15.61 3.60 3.33
N ARG A 84 -16.82 3.16 3.69
CA ARG A 84 -17.93 4.03 4.11
C ARG A 84 -18.09 4.13 5.61
N VAL A 85 -17.44 3.23 6.35
CA VAL A 85 -17.42 3.24 7.82
C VAL A 85 -16.39 4.28 8.25
N GLU A 86 -16.88 5.37 8.85
CA GLU A 86 -16.05 6.54 9.20
C GLU A 86 -14.85 6.17 10.08
N THR A 87 -15.02 5.28 11.05
CA THR A 87 -13.94 4.87 11.96
C THR A 87 -12.82 4.11 11.26
N GLU A 88 -13.15 3.17 10.37
CA GLU A 88 -12.17 2.44 9.58
C GLU A 88 -11.50 3.35 8.55
N GLN A 89 -12.28 4.24 7.93
CA GLN A 89 -11.76 5.25 7.00
C GLN A 89 -10.73 6.16 7.67
N GLN A 90 -11.02 6.64 8.88
CA GLN A 90 -10.09 7.45 9.67
C GLN A 90 -8.82 6.66 10.04
N ALA A 91 -8.96 5.39 10.42
CA ALA A 91 -7.82 4.52 10.72
C ALA A 91 -6.90 4.34 9.50
N TRP A 92 -7.45 4.04 8.33
CA TRP A 92 -6.68 3.92 7.09
C TRP A 92 -6.06 5.24 6.63
N THR A 93 -6.74 6.37 6.87
CA THR A 93 -6.19 7.71 6.60
C THR A 93 -4.99 8.00 7.50
N LYS A 94 -5.06 7.65 8.78
CA LYS A 94 -3.94 7.78 9.73
C LYS A 94 -2.76 6.90 9.30
N ILE A 95 -3.03 5.64 8.97
CA ILE A 95 -2.02 4.70 8.45
C ILE A 95 -1.34 5.26 7.20
N LEU A 96 -2.10 5.79 6.24
CA LEU A 96 -1.56 6.41 5.04
C LEU A 96 -0.60 7.55 5.39
N GLY A 97 -0.98 8.42 6.34
CA GLY A 97 -0.12 9.50 6.82
C GLY A 97 1.18 9.00 7.44
N CYS A 98 1.12 7.95 8.27
CA CYS A 98 2.31 7.32 8.85
C CYS A 98 3.24 6.74 7.76
N LEU A 99 2.68 5.99 6.80
CA LEU A 99 3.46 5.40 5.71
C LEU A 99 4.11 6.47 4.83
N ALA A 100 3.39 7.55 4.49
CA ALA A 100 3.95 8.66 3.71
C ALA A 100 5.12 9.34 4.44
N ASN A 101 4.98 9.59 5.75
CA ASN A 101 6.03 10.19 6.56
C ASN A 101 7.26 9.30 6.66
N LEU A 102 7.08 7.99 6.87
CA LEU A 102 8.19 7.04 6.89
C LEU A 102 8.88 6.94 5.53
N THR A 103 8.12 6.93 4.42
CA THR A 103 8.68 6.96 3.06
C THR A 103 9.60 8.16 2.90
N LEU A 104 9.11 9.35 3.26
CA LEU A 104 9.83 10.61 3.09
C LEU A 104 11.10 10.64 3.95
N ALA A 105 11.02 10.18 5.19
CA ALA A 105 12.17 10.11 6.08
C ALA A 105 13.27 9.18 5.53
N GLN A 106 12.90 8.04 4.94
CA GLN A 106 13.87 7.12 4.34
C GLN A 106 14.50 7.67 3.06
N LEU A 107 13.71 8.35 2.22
CA LEU A 107 14.22 9.03 1.04
C LEU A 107 15.24 10.12 1.42
N HIS A 108 14.98 10.88 2.49
CA HIS A 108 15.92 11.90 2.98
C HIS A 108 17.22 11.32 3.54
N LYS A 109 17.20 10.15 4.18
CA LYS A 109 18.42 9.49 4.69
C LYS A 109 19.32 8.92 3.58
N SER A 110 18.78 8.76 2.37
CA SER A 110 19.48 8.19 1.22
C SER A 110 20.24 9.23 0.39
N TYR A 111 20.20 10.51 0.79
CA TYR A 111 20.95 11.64 0.23
C TYR A 111 21.89 12.24 1.29
#